data_AF-A0A175Y659-F1
#
_entry.id   AF-A0A175Y659-F1
#
_cell.length_a   1.000
_cell.length_b   1.000
_cell.length_c   1.000
_cell.angle_alpha   90.00
_cell.angle_beta   90.00
_cell.angle_gamma   90.00
#
_symmetry.space_group_name_H-M   'P 1'
#
loop_
_entity.id
_entity.type
_entity.pdbx_description
1 polymer ?
#
loop_
_entity_poly.entity_id
_entity_poly.type
_entity_poly.pdbx_seq_one_letter_code
_entity_poly.pdbx_strand_id
1 'polypeptide(L)'
;MQALRSMGAVAEPMLYEDSIADAVRDKLLSVDLVLVWVNPLDPSGDRTTLDTMLRAVAARGISVSAHPDVIAKIGVKEVLYATREMDWGSDVDRYADAESLSAGFPRRLSSGPRVLKPNKGNGGQNVWRVELLAVTPPPLSPDALVSVLEAGLTSVPKHMTLGAFLDRWRPYLEKGGVLIDQEYHPRLSEGMTRCYLCGSQVVGFGHQLITALLTPVGENNQAALPAPGPRIMFSPDADRFADLRAMLENRWIPELQRLLAITDEELPLLWDADFLLRRGATDAAREHVLCEINASSVAPFPESAVLPLAAAAIGRAAGAARRRGTRDAPR
;
A
#
# COMPACT_ATOMS: atom_id res chain seq x y z
N MET A 1 -17.67 -9.34 12.45
CA MET A 1 -18.16 -10.47 13.26
C MET A 1 -19.69 -10.58 13.26
N GLN A 2 -20.43 -9.56 13.73
CA GLN A 2 -21.91 -9.62 13.75
C GLN A 2 -22.51 -9.87 12.35
N ALA A 3 -22.03 -9.17 11.33
CA ALA A 3 -22.45 -9.38 9.94
C ALA A 3 -22.25 -10.83 9.45
N LEU A 4 -21.08 -11.44 9.72
CA LEU A 4 -20.82 -12.84 9.38
C LEU A 4 -21.84 -13.79 10.05
N ARG A 5 -22.11 -13.57 11.34
CA ARG A 5 -23.07 -14.38 12.11
C ARG A 5 -24.50 -14.22 11.60
N SER A 6 -24.90 -13.00 11.22
CA SER A 6 -26.22 -12.74 10.62
C SER A 6 -26.41 -13.45 9.27
N MET A 7 -25.31 -13.76 8.58
CA MET A 7 -25.28 -14.54 7.33
C MET A 7 -25.09 -16.04 7.57
N GLY A 8 -25.20 -16.51 8.82
CA GLY A 8 -25.14 -17.94 9.17
C GLY A 8 -23.74 -18.51 9.40
N ALA A 9 -22.67 -17.69 9.38
CA ALA A 9 -21.34 -18.20 9.71
C ALA A 9 -21.09 -18.33 11.22
N VAL A 10 -20.40 -19.40 11.59
CA VAL A 10 -19.71 -19.51 12.88
C VAL A 10 -18.39 -18.76 12.76
N ALA A 11 -18.29 -17.61 13.43
CA ALA A 11 -17.10 -16.77 13.42
C ALA A 11 -16.49 -16.67 14.81
N GLU A 12 -15.21 -17.02 14.91
CA GLU A 12 -14.40 -16.99 16.13
C GLU A 12 -13.21 -16.03 15.94
N PRO A 13 -12.96 -15.10 16.89
CA PRO A 13 -11.75 -14.29 16.87
C PRO A 13 -10.54 -15.13 17.33
N MET A 14 -9.37 -14.84 16.79
CA MET A 14 -8.12 -15.48 17.19
C MET A 14 -7.00 -14.45 17.23
N LEU A 15 -6.21 -14.45 18.31
CA LEU A 15 -4.98 -13.67 18.41
C LEU A 15 -3.82 -14.48 17.82
N TYR A 16 -2.83 -13.78 17.28
CA TYR A 16 -1.66 -14.39 16.68
C TYR A 16 -0.38 -13.77 17.24
N GLU A 17 0.59 -14.62 17.54
CA GLU A 17 2.00 -14.31 17.68
C GLU A 17 2.82 -15.51 17.18
N ASP A 18 4.06 -15.27 16.76
CA ASP A 18 4.92 -16.29 16.15
C ASP A 18 5.11 -17.52 17.06
N SER A 19 5.12 -17.32 18.37
CA SER A 19 5.36 -18.39 19.36
C SER A 19 4.27 -19.49 19.35
N ILE A 20 3.06 -19.16 18.90
CA ILE A 20 1.89 -20.07 18.87
C ILE A 20 1.47 -20.45 17.45
N ALA A 21 2.34 -20.24 16.45
CA ALA A 21 1.99 -20.43 15.04
C ALA A 21 1.49 -21.86 14.72
N ASP A 22 2.05 -22.90 15.35
CA ASP A 22 1.59 -24.28 15.15
C ASP A 22 0.16 -24.51 15.65
N ALA A 23 -0.16 -24.01 16.86
CA ALA A 23 -1.51 -24.13 17.42
C ALA A 23 -2.54 -23.33 16.61
N VAL A 24 -2.14 -22.15 16.12
CA VAL A 24 -2.97 -21.34 15.21
C VAL A 24 -3.20 -22.11 13.91
N ARG A 25 -2.15 -22.62 13.26
CA ARG A 25 -2.27 -23.42 12.04
C ARG A 25 -3.31 -24.52 12.17
N ASP A 26 -3.21 -25.32 13.23
CA ASP A 26 -4.10 -26.47 13.44
C ASP A 26 -5.56 -26.03 13.57
N LYS A 27 -5.82 -24.90 14.22
CA LYS A 27 -7.16 -24.28 14.26
C LYS A 27 -7.59 -23.78 12.87
N LEU A 28 -6.71 -23.12 12.13
CA LEU A 28 -7.03 -22.59 10.79
C LEU A 28 -7.35 -23.71 9.78
N LEU A 29 -6.80 -24.90 9.96
CA LEU A 29 -7.12 -26.06 9.12
C LEU A 29 -8.53 -26.63 9.35
N SER A 30 -9.20 -26.22 10.43
CA SER A 30 -10.56 -26.66 10.78
C SER A 30 -11.68 -25.73 10.26
N VAL A 31 -11.34 -24.64 9.57
CA VAL A 31 -12.31 -23.65 9.08
C VAL A 31 -12.38 -23.59 7.56
N ASP A 32 -13.39 -22.90 7.03
CA ASP A 32 -13.54 -22.69 5.58
C ASP A 32 -12.74 -21.48 5.07
N LEU A 33 -12.59 -20.47 5.93
CA LEU A 33 -11.97 -19.19 5.58
C LEU A 33 -11.31 -18.51 6.78
N VAL A 34 -10.17 -17.87 6.53
CA VAL A 34 -9.41 -17.08 7.51
C VAL A 34 -9.39 -15.60 7.09
N LEU A 35 -9.97 -14.73 7.92
CA LEU A 35 -9.80 -13.29 7.82
C LEU A 35 -8.58 -12.85 8.65
N VAL A 36 -7.64 -12.13 8.06
CA VAL A 36 -6.35 -11.79 8.69
C VAL A 36 -6.21 -10.27 8.81
N TRP A 37 -5.91 -9.78 10.01
CA TRP A 37 -5.58 -8.38 10.30
C TRP A 37 -4.28 -8.33 11.10
N VAL A 38 -3.16 -8.52 10.42
CA VAL A 38 -1.81 -8.43 11.01
C VAL A 38 -0.96 -7.52 10.14
N ASN A 39 -0.37 -6.50 10.75
CA ASN A 39 0.45 -5.51 10.07
C ASN A 39 1.64 -6.17 9.36
N PRO A 40 2.08 -5.64 8.20
CA PRO A 40 3.21 -6.20 7.47
C PRO A 40 4.54 -6.08 8.22
N LEU A 41 4.67 -5.03 9.02
CA LEU A 41 5.82 -4.72 9.86
C LEU A 41 5.33 -4.00 11.12
N ASP A 42 5.81 -4.43 12.28
CA ASP A 42 5.64 -3.75 13.56
C ASP A 42 6.90 -3.93 14.44
N PRO A 43 6.97 -3.35 15.65
CA PRO A 43 8.15 -3.47 16.51
C PRO A 43 8.51 -4.90 16.93
N SER A 44 7.58 -5.85 16.85
CA SER A 44 7.79 -7.27 17.19
C SER A 44 8.38 -8.08 16.03
N GLY A 45 8.30 -7.58 14.80
CA GLY A 45 8.93 -8.20 13.64
C GLY A 45 8.17 -7.99 12.33
N ASP A 46 8.42 -8.91 11.40
CA ASP A 46 7.72 -9.00 10.13
C ASP A 46 6.76 -10.20 10.09
N ARG A 47 6.08 -10.39 8.96
CA ARG A 47 5.11 -11.47 8.79
C ARG A 47 5.72 -12.78 8.29
N THR A 48 7.03 -13.01 8.35
CA THR A 48 7.66 -14.19 7.72
C THR A 48 7.07 -15.50 8.22
N THR A 49 6.94 -15.67 9.54
CA THR A 49 6.34 -16.87 10.17
C THR A 49 4.86 -17.00 9.80
N LEU A 50 4.10 -15.91 9.95
CA LEU A 50 2.67 -15.83 9.63
C LEU A 50 2.39 -16.20 8.17
N ASP A 51 3.11 -15.58 7.23
CA ASP A 51 2.90 -15.77 5.80
C ASP A 51 3.30 -17.19 5.37
N THR A 52 4.32 -17.78 6.00
CA THR A 52 4.67 -19.20 5.79
C THR A 52 3.54 -20.12 6.22
N MET A 53 2.98 -19.89 7.41
CA MET A 53 1.83 -20.65 7.90
C MET A 53 0.59 -20.46 7.01
N LEU A 54 0.27 -19.23 6.62
CA LEU A 54 -0.90 -18.92 5.79
C LEU A 54 -0.80 -19.55 4.40
N ARG A 55 0.40 -19.62 3.80
CA ARG A 55 0.62 -20.38 2.55
C ARG A 55 0.34 -21.86 2.75
N ALA A 56 0.82 -22.45 3.85
CA ALA A 56 0.57 -23.86 4.14
C ALA A 56 -0.94 -24.14 4.35
N VAL A 57 -1.64 -23.25 5.05
CA VAL A 57 -3.11 -23.31 5.24
C VAL A 57 -3.84 -23.18 3.90
N ALA A 58 -3.46 -22.22 3.05
CA ALA A 58 -4.04 -22.04 1.72
C ALA A 58 -3.80 -23.26 0.80
N ALA A 59 -2.62 -23.87 0.88
CA ALA A 59 -2.28 -25.08 0.12
C ALA A 59 -3.18 -26.29 0.48
N ARG A 60 -3.77 -26.30 1.69
CA ARG A 60 -4.77 -27.29 2.11
C ARG A 60 -6.20 -26.95 1.66
N GLY A 61 -6.37 -25.91 0.85
CA GLY A 61 -7.65 -25.49 0.29
C GLY A 61 -8.50 -24.65 1.24
N ILE A 62 -7.92 -24.12 2.32
CA ILE A 62 -8.59 -23.13 3.17
C ILE A 62 -8.47 -21.76 2.49
N SER A 63 -9.56 -20.99 2.45
CA SER A 63 -9.49 -19.63 1.90
C SER A 63 -8.80 -18.69 2.88
N VAL A 64 -7.89 -17.85 2.40
CA VAL A 64 -7.31 -16.76 3.18
C VAL A 64 -7.77 -15.43 2.59
N SER A 65 -8.19 -14.50 3.43
CA SER A 65 -8.70 -13.17 3.03
C SER A 65 -7.81 -12.45 2.02
N ALA A 66 -6.50 -12.45 2.27
CA ALA A 66 -5.47 -11.99 1.36
C ALA A 66 -4.35 -13.02 1.35
N HIS A 67 -4.14 -13.69 0.21
CA HIS A 67 -3.08 -14.69 0.11
C HIS A 67 -1.70 -14.01 0.22
N PRO A 68 -0.74 -14.57 0.98
CA PRO A 68 0.59 -13.96 1.14
C PRO A 68 1.29 -13.62 -0.18
N ASP A 69 1.10 -14.45 -1.22
CA ASP A 69 1.70 -14.20 -2.54
C ASP A 69 1.03 -13.05 -3.30
N VAL A 70 -0.25 -12.77 -3.03
CA VAL A 70 -0.93 -11.59 -3.57
C VAL A 70 -0.49 -10.35 -2.80
N ILE A 71 -0.37 -10.42 -1.47
CA ILE A 71 0.20 -9.35 -0.65
C ILE A 71 1.62 -9.00 -1.14
N ALA A 72 2.44 -9.99 -1.47
CA ALA A 72 3.78 -9.77 -2.00
C ALA A 72 3.80 -9.06 -3.37
N LYS A 73 2.72 -9.15 -4.16
CA LYS A 73 2.56 -8.47 -5.46
C LYS A 73 2.04 -7.03 -5.30
N ILE A 74 0.98 -6.83 -4.52
CA ILE A 74 0.27 -5.55 -4.47
C ILE A 74 0.43 -4.78 -3.16
N GLY A 75 0.72 -5.46 -2.04
CA GLY A 75 0.88 -4.86 -0.72
C GLY A 75 2.28 -4.32 -0.41
N VAL A 76 3.12 -4.18 -1.43
CA VAL A 76 4.50 -3.65 -1.34
C VAL A 76 4.66 -2.50 -2.33
N LYS A 77 5.56 -1.56 -2.06
CA LYS A 77 5.70 -0.35 -2.89
C LYS A 77 6.23 -0.61 -4.30
N GLU A 78 6.82 -1.77 -4.56
CA GLU A 78 7.21 -2.22 -5.91
C GLU A 78 6.01 -2.30 -6.86
N VAL A 79 4.77 -2.41 -6.34
CA VAL A 79 3.55 -2.29 -7.15
C VAL A 79 3.50 -0.97 -7.91
N LEU A 80 4.05 0.12 -7.35
CA LEU A 80 4.11 1.43 -8.01
C LEU A 80 5.02 1.38 -9.24
N TYR A 81 6.14 0.65 -9.15
CA TYR A 81 7.03 0.45 -10.28
C TYR A 81 6.37 -0.46 -11.32
N ALA A 82 5.78 -1.57 -10.89
CA ALA A 82 5.13 -2.54 -11.80
C ALA A 82 3.94 -1.94 -12.56
N THR A 83 3.28 -0.94 -11.99
CA THR A 83 2.07 -0.31 -12.56
C THR A 83 2.29 1.13 -13.03
N ARG A 84 3.55 1.57 -13.14
CA ARG A 84 3.91 2.97 -13.46
C ARG A 84 3.39 3.46 -14.82
N GLU A 85 3.17 2.53 -15.76
CA GLU A 85 2.67 2.82 -17.11
C GLU A 85 1.13 2.85 -17.19
N MET A 86 0.43 2.47 -16.13
CA MET A 86 -1.04 2.58 -16.06
C MET A 86 -1.46 4.05 -15.92
N ASP A 87 -2.73 4.36 -16.21
CA ASP A 87 -3.27 5.73 -16.10
C ASP A 87 -3.10 6.35 -14.69
N TRP A 88 -3.18 5.54 -13.63
CA TRP A 88 -2.92 5.99 -12.24
C TRP A 88 -1.42 6.12 -11.89
N GLY A 89 -0.55 5.76 -12.83
CA GLY A 89 0.88 5.58 -12.64
C GLY A 89 1.61 6.91 -12.58
N SER A 90 2.90 6.87 -12.25
CA SER A 90 3.71 8.07 -12.13
C SER A 90 5.15 7.78 -12.51
N ASP A 91 5.96 8.83 -12.56
CA ASP A 91 7.39 8.67 -12.78
C ASP A 91 8.06 7.95 -11.60
N VAL A 92 8.23 6.62 -11.74
CA VAL A 92 8.73 5.71 -10.70
C VAL A 92 9.97 4.93 -11.15
N ASP A 93 10.91 4.72 -10.24
CA ASP A 93 12.05 3.83 -10.42
C ASP A 93 12.24 2.85 -9.25
N ARG A 94 13.10 1.85 -9.47
CA ARG A 94 13.42 0.80 -8.50
C ARG A 94 14.93 0.60 -8.40
N TYR A 95 15.45 0.58 -7.18
CA TYR A 95 16.86 0.30 -6.90
C TYR A 95 17.00 -0.92 -6.01
N ALA A 96 17.76 -1.92 -6.47
CA ALA A 96 17.98 -3.17 -5.75
C ALA A 96 19.36 -3.25 -5.07
N ASP A 97 20.23 -2.28 -5.35
CA ASP A 97 21.59 -2.20 -4.83
C ASP A 97 22.07 -0.74 -4.79
N ALA A 98 23.19 -0.50 -4.10
CA ALA A 98 23.74 0.85 -3.94
C ALA A 98 24.26 1.44 -5.25
N GLU A 99 24.68 0.60 -6.21
CA GLU A 99 25.20 1.02 -7.51
C GLU A 99 24.09 1.61 -8.38
N SER A 100 22.98 0.89 -8.52
CA SER A 100 21.78 1.33 -9.25
C SER A 100 21.18 2.59 -8.62
N LEU A 101 21.15 2.69 -7.28
CA LEU A 101 20.72 3.92 -6.59
C LEU A 101 21.64 5.10 -6.95
N SER A 102 22.96 4.92 -6.84
CA SER A 102 23.94 5.98 -7.10
C SER A 102 23.96 6.43 -8.56
N ALA A 103 23.71 5.51 -9.50
CA ALA A 103 23.63 5.83 -10.91
C ALA A 103 22.28 6.47 -11.29
N GLY A 104 21.17 5.94 -10.76
CA GLY A 104 19.81 6.29 -11.20
C GLY A 104 19.23 7.52 -10.52
N PHE A 105 19.25 7.56 -9.19
CA PHE A 105 18.53 8.57 -8.41
C PHE A 105 18.97 10.01 -8.71
N PRO A 106 20.28 10.33 -8.86
CA PRO A 106 20.70 11.69 -9.19
C PRO A 106 20.13 12.21 -10.52
N ARG A 107 20.00 11.34 -11.54
CA ARG A 107 19.41 11.74 -12.83
C ARG A 107 17.94 12.14 -12.66
N ARG A 108 17.18 11.37 -11.89
CA ARG A 108 15.75 11.61 -11.68
C ARG A 108 15.51 12.83 -10.79
N LEU A 109 16.33 13.00 -9.75
CA LEU A 109 16.30 14.17 -8.88
C LEU A 109 16.56 15.48 -9.65
N SER A 110 17.37 15.44 -10.72
CA SER A 110 17.58 16.62 -11.57
C SER A 110 16.32 17.10 -12.31
N SER A 111 15.32 16.24 -12.45
CA SER A 111 14.03 16.57 -13.10
C SER A 111 12.99 17.12 -12.12
N GLY A 112 13.24 17.06 -10.82
CA GLY A 112 12.36 17.58 -9.78
C GLY A 112 12.43 16.81 -8.46
N PRO A 113 11.72 17.28 -7.42
CA PRO A 113 11.73 16.62 -6.12
C PRO A 113 11.22 15.18 -6.19
N ARG A 114 11.82 14.31 -5.38
CA ARG A 114 11.59 12.86 -5.36
C ARG A 114 11.13 12.38 -3.99
N VAL A 115 10.42 11.27 -3.96
CA VAL A 115 10.06 10.53 -2.74
C VAL A 115 10.71 9.16 -2.79
N LEU A 116 11.72 8.94 -1.96
CA LEU A 116 12.45 7.69 -1.84
C LEU A 116 11.94 6.89 -0.64
N LYS A 117 11.55 5.62 -0.84
CA LYS A 117 10.91 4.78 0.17
C LYS A 117 11.33 3.30 0.08
N PRO A 118 11.53 2.59 1.21
CA PRO A 118 11.72 1.14 1.24
C PRO A 118 10.53 0.41 0.62
N ASN A 119 10.76 -0.71 -0.05
CA ASN A 119 9.70 -1.51 -0.67
C ASN A 119 8.66 -1.99 0.35
N LYS A 120 9.12 -2.38 1.55
CA LYS A 120 8.29 -2.76 2.70
C LYS A 120 8.44 -1.71 3.80
N GLY A 121 7.34 -1.25 4.36
CA GLY A 121 7.33 -0.26 5.44
C GLY A 121 5.93 -0.06 5.99
N ASN A 122 5.82 0.69 7.08
CA ASN A 122 4.54 1.05 7.70
C ASN A 122 4.61 2.47 8.27
N GLY A 123 3.48 3.19 8.25
CA GLY A 123 3.32 4.46 8.97
C GLY A 123 4.26 5.60 8.55
N GLY A 124 4.69 5.64 7.28
CA GLY A 124 5.58 6.70 6.77
C GLY A 124 7.06 6.56 7.19
N GLN A 125 7.41 5.55 7.98
CA GLN A 125 8.79 5.32 8.40
C GLN A 125 9.71 5.17 7.18
N ASN A 126 10.84 5.87 7.19
CA ASN A 126 11.81 5.84 6.11
C ASN A 126 11.25 6.28 4.74
N VAL A 127 10.18 7.06 4.68
CA VAL A 127 9.71 7.71 3.45
C VAL A 127 10.29 9.12 3.39
N TRP A 128 11.14 9.42 2.42
CA TRP A 128 11.90 10.68 2.36
C TRP A 128 11.57 11.48 1.11
N ARG A 129 11.13 12.72 1.27
CA ARG A 129 11.14 13.72 0.20
C ARG A 129 12.54 14.30 0.06
N VAL A 130 13.06 14.39 -1.16
CA VAL A 130 14.39 14.89 -1.50
C VAL A 130 14.26 15.95 -2.59
N GLU A 131 14.89 17.09 -2.39
CA GLU A 131 14.86 18.23 -3.31
C GLU A 131 16.24 18.88 -3.41
N LEU A 132 16.62 19.38 -4.58
CA LEU A 132 17.86 20.14 -4.75
C LEU A 132 17.71 21.54 -4.15
N LEU A 133 18.71 21.98 -3.37
CA LEU A 133 18.71 23.34 -2.81
C LEU A 133 19.05 24.41 -3.85
N ALA A 134 19.72 24.02 -4.94
CA ALA A 134 20.06 24.91 -6.04
C ALA A 134 19.94 24.17 -7.36
N VAL A 135 19.53 24.88 -8.40
CA VAL A 135 19.53 24.36 -9.77
C VAL A 135 20.98 24.03 -10.14
N THR A 136 21.24 22.74 -10.32
CA THR A 136 22.56 22.21 -10.66
C THR A 136 22.43 21.49 -11.99
N PRO A 137 23.28 21.79 -13.00
CA PRO A 137 23.23 21.10 -14.27
C PRO A 137 23.59 19.61 -14.07
N PRO A 138 22.92 18.69 -14.75
CA PRO A 138 23.29 17.27 -14.73
C PRO A 138 24.65 17.05 -15.45
N PRO A 139 25.43 16.03 -15.07
CA PRO A 139 25.16 15.09 -13.98
C PRO A 139 25.37 15.72 -12.60
N LEU A 140 24.49 15.39 -11.65
CA LEU A 140 24.63 15.87 -10.28
C LEU A 140 25.85 15.22 -9.61
N SER A 141 26.73 16.04 -9.04
CA SER A 141 27.84 15.58 -8.19
C SER A 141 27.31 15.01 -6.86
N PRO A 142 27.99 14.03 -6.24
CA PRO A 142 27.73 13.63 -4.86
C PRO A 142 27.75 14.80 -3.86
N ASP A 143 28.49 15.87 -4.15
CA ASP A 143 28.57 17.07 -3.32
C ASP A 143 27.38 18.05 -3.50
N ALA A 144 26.47 17.76 -4.43
CA ALA A 144 25.26 18.56 -4.62
C ALA A 144 24.45 18.62 -3.32
N LEU A 145 24.00 19.82 -2.95
CA LEU A 145 23.26 20.03 -1.70
C LEU A 145 21.76 19.74 -1.90
N VAL A 146 21.21 18.92 -1.01
CA VAL A 146 19.80 18.53 -1.01
C VAL A 146 19.12 18.88 0.31
N SER A 147 17.84 19.21 0.22
CA SER A 147 16.91 19.23 1.34
C SER A 147 16.20 17.88 1.43
N VAL A 148 16.25 17.25 2.59
CA VAL A 148 15.61 15.95 2.85
C VAL A 148 14.61 16.07 4.00
N LEU A 149 13.41 15.53 3.81
CA LEU A 149 12.34 15.52 4.80
C LEU A 149 11.76 14.12 4.90
N GLU A 150 11.88 13.50 6.08
CA GLU A 150 11.22 12.22 6.38
C GLU A 150 9.75 12.43 6.70
N ALA A 151 8.88 11.52 6.26
CA ALA A 151 7.44 11.53 6.54
C ALA A 151 7.13 11.18 8.01
N GLY A 152 7.50 12.08 8.92
CA GLY A 152 7.18 12.02 10.34
C GLY A 152 6.43 13.27 10.79
N LEU A 153 5.50 13.12 11.73
CA LEU A 153 4.63 14.21 12.20
C LEU A 153 5.40 15.42 12.75
N THR A 154 6.60 15.20 13.27
CA THR A 154 7.47 16.22 13.88
C THR A 154 8.76 16.42 13.09
N SER A 155 8.87 15.82 11.90
CA SER A 155 10.07 15.93 11.08
C SER A 155 10.21 17.34 10.50
N VAL A 156 11.45 17.83 10.49
CA VAL A 156 11.83 19.10 9.84
C VAL A 156 12.82 18.82 8.71
N PRO A 157 12.84 19.65 7.65
CA PRO A 157 13.82 19.50 6.58
C PRO A 157 15.26 19.58 7.11
N LYS A 158 16.13 18.72 6.59
CA LYS A 158 17.57 18.71 6.88
C LYS A 158 18.34 18.93 5.58
N HIS A 159 19.44 19.67 5.66
CA HIS A 159 20.32 19.91 4.51
C HIS A 159 21.56 19.02 4.62
N MET A 160 21.93 18.37 3.52
CA MET A 160 23.11 17.52 3.43
C MET A 160 23.58 17.38 1.98
N THR A 161 24.72 16.74 1.77
CA THR A 161 25.16 16.36 0.41
C THR A 161 24.35 15.17 -0.10
N LEU A 162 24.16 15.10 -1.41
CA LEU A 162 23.48 13.99 -2.07
C LEU A 162 24.16 12.66 -1.75
N GLY A 163 25.50 12.60 -1.82
CA GLY A 163 26.28 11.40 -1.50
C GLY A 163 26.01 10.90 -0.08
N ALA A 164 26.04 11.81 0.91
CA ALA A 164 25.75 11.45 2.30
C ALA A 164 24.31 10.93 2.47
N PHE A 165 23.33 11.46 1.73
CA PHE A 165 21.97 10.94 1.75
C PHE A 165 21.88 9.53 1.16
N LEU A 166 22.54 9.27 0.02
CA LEU A 166 22.52 7.96 -0.65
C LEU A 166 23.24 6.89 0.19
N ASP A 167 24.36 7.22 0.83
CA ASP A 167 25.13 6.28 1.67
C ASP A 167 24.33 5.75 2.86
N ARG A 168 23.32 6.49 3.35
CA ARG A 168 22.43 6.03 4.43
C ARG A 168 21.65 4.78 4.06
N TRP A 169 21.43 4.55 2.77
CA TRP A 169 20.68 3.39 2.27
C TRP A 169 21.54 2.16 2.03
N ARG A 170 22.87 2.31 1.99
CA ARG A 170 23.81 1.22 1.72
C ARG A 170 23.58 0.01 2.63
N PRO A 171 23.47 0.14 3.97
CA PRO A 171 23.23 -1.01 4.84
C PRO A 171 21.88 -1.71 4.61
N TYR A 172 20.87 -0.98 4.13
CA TYR A 172 19.55 -1.54 3.80
C TYR A 172 19.63 -2.34 2.49
N LEU A 173 20.27 -1.78 1.46
CA LEU A 173 20.43 -2.39 0.15
C LEU A 173 21.35 -3.63 0.20
N GLU A 174 22.45 -3.57 0.97
CA GLU A 174 23.38 -4.71 1.17
C GLU A 174 22.71 -5.92 1.82
N LYS A 175 21.61 -5.71 2.56
CA LYS A 175 20.78 -6.78 3.15
C LYS A 175 19.68 -7.28 2.20
N GLY A 176 19.72 -6.90 0.92
CA GLY A 176 18.71 -7.23 -0.07
C GLY A 176 17.45 -6.35 -0.01
N GLY A 177 17.55 -5.20 0.66
CA GLY A 177 16.49 -4.18 0.63
C GLY A 177 16.28 -3.64 -0.79
N VAL A 178 15.07 -3.17 -1.06
CA VAL A 178 14.71 -2.56 -2.35
C VAL A 178 14.13 -1.19 -2.08
N LEU A 179 14.59 -0.19 -2.83
CA LEU A 179 14.05 1.17 -2.77
C LEU A 179 13.18 1.46 -3.98
N ILE A 180 12.12 2.21 -3.73
CA ILE A 180 11.24 2.77 -4.74
C ILE A 180 11.39 4.28 -4.70
N ASP A 181 11.69 4.85 -5.85
CA ASP A 181 11.73 6.28 -6.09
C ASP A 181 10.49 6.69 -6.87
N GLN A 182 9.76 7.70 -6.41
CA GLN A 182 8.58 8.23 -7.07
C GLN A 182 8.68 9.76 -7.17
N GLU A 183 8.17 10.36 -8.24
CA GLU A 183 8.05 11.82 -8.31
C GLU A 183 7.24 12.38 -7.13
N TYR A 184 7.64 13.56 -6.65
CA TYR A 184 6.88 14.25 -5.62
C TYR A 184 5.64 14.94 -6.21
N HIS A 185 4.48 14.69 -5.61
CA HIS A 185 3.23 15.35 -6.01
C HIS A 185 2.92 16.54 -5.08
N PRO A 186 3.00 17.79 -5.56
CA PRO A 186 2.87 18.99 -4.71
C PRO A 186 1.45 19.23 -4.21
N ARG A 187 0.43 18.65 -4.86
CA ARG A 187 -0.98 18.70 -4.41
C ARG A 187 -1.26 17.77 -3.23
N LEU A 188 -0.23 17.21 -2.58
CA LEU A 188 -0.36 16.49 -1.31
C LEU A 188 -1.12 17.30 -0.25
N SER A 189 -0.99 18.63 -0.26
CA SER A 189 -1.71 19.55 0.62
C SER A 189 -3.22 19.61 0.38
N GLU A 190 -3.72 19.06 -0.73
CA GLU A 190 -5.15 18.90 -1.00
C GLU A 190 -5.72 17.59 -0.44
N GLY A 191 -4.84 16.76 0.14
CA GLY A 191 -5.19 15.51 0.79
C GLY A 191 -5.04 14.28 -0.09
N MET A 192 -5.29 13.14 0.54
CA MET A 192 -5.20 11.80 -0.04
C MET A 192 -6.58 11.15 0.01
N THR A 193 -6.95 10.49 -1.08
CA THR A 193 -8.16 9.67 -1.16
C THR A 193 -7.77 8.20 -1.08
N ARG A 194 -8.19 7.54 -0.01
CA ARG A 194 -8.14 6.08 0.14
C ARG A 194 -9.40 5.47 -0.46
N CYS A 195 -9.24 4.54 -1.38
CA CYS A 195 -10.34 3.73 -1.91
C CYS A 195 -10.30 2.36 -1.23
N TYR A 196 -11.38 1.99 -0.54
CA TYR A 196 -11.51 0.69 0.10
C TYR A 196 -12.17 -0.28 -0.87
N LEU A 197 -11.60 -1.47 -1.03
CA LEU A 197 -12.04 -2.47 -1.99
C LEU A 197 -12.32 -3.82 -1.32
N CYS A 198 -13.35 -4.51 -1.82
CA CYS A 198 -13.65 -5.89 -1.51
C CYS A 198 -13.61 -6.70 -2.82
N GLY A 199 -12.60 -7.54 -3.00
CA GLY A 199 -12.31 -8.09 -4.32
C GLY A 199 -12.05 -6.97 -5.32
N SER A 200 -12.84 -6.90 -6.39
CA SER A 200 -12.77 -5.86 -7.42
C SER A 200 -13.74 -4.69 -7.22
N GLN A 201 -14.56 -4.71 -6.17
CA GLN A 201 -15.59 -3.70 -5.94
C GLN A 201 -15.15 -2.66 -4.93
N VAL A 202 -15.47 -1.39 -5.19
CA VAL A 202 -15.25 -0.32 -4.22
C VAL A 202 -16.35 -0.37 -3.17
N VAL A 203 -15.97 -0.40 -1.91
CA VAL A 203 -16.87 -0.53 -0.76
C VAL A 203 -16.85 0.70 0.16
N GLY A 204 -16.10 1.73 -0.23
CA GLY A 204 -16.14 3.04 0.37
C GLY A 204 -14.84 3.82 0.16
N PHE A 205 -14.80 5.02 0.72
CA PHE A 205 -13.66 5.92 0.60
C PHE A 205 -13.27 6.51 1.95
N GLY A 206 -12.02 6.93 2.04
CA GLY A 206 -11.51 7.79 3.10
C GLY A 206 -10.81 8.99 2.49
N HIS A 207 -10.99 10.17 3.05
CA HIS A 207 -10.25 11.36 2.62
C HIS A 207 -9.60 12.03 3.82
N GLN A 208 -8.31 12.35 3.71
CA GLN A 208 -7.53 12.93 4.79
C GLN A 208 -6.44 13.87 4.27
N LEU A 209 -6.23 14.99 4.97
CA LEU A 209 -5.09 15.85 4.73
C LEU A 209 -3.80 15.15 5.18
N ILE A 210 -2.82 15.04 4.28
CA ILE A 210 -1.51 14.46 4.57
C ILE A 210 -0.48 15.59 4.65
N THR A 211 0.14 15.76 5.81
CA THR A 211 1.09 16.85 6.05
C THR A 211 2.53 16.40 6.23
N ALA A 212 2.78 15.09 6.29
CA ALA A 212 4.09 14.52 6.65
C ALA A 212 5.24 14.89 5.70
N LEU A 213 4.96 15.24 4.43
CA LEU A 213 5.97 15.66 3.44
C LEU A 213 5.75 17.09 2.94
N LEU A 214 5.04 17.92 3.71
CA LEU A 214 4.88 19.34 3.41
C LEU A 214 6.03 20.13 4.03
N THR A 215 6.53 21.14 3.29
CA THR A 215 7.39 22.16 3.91
C THR A 215 6.48 23.15 4.64
N PRO A 216 6.76 23.50 5.91
CA PRO A 216 6.03 24.60 6.54
C PRO A 216 6.28 25.91 5.78
N VAL A 217 5.21 26.64 5.43
CA VAL A 217 5.29 27.91 4.69
C VAL A 217 5.00 29.07 5.63
N GLY A 218 6.03 29.79 6.07
CA GLY A 218 5.89 31.00 6.88
C GLY A 218 7.15 31.85 6.89
N GLU A 219 6.98 33.17 6.90
CA GLU A 219 8.07 34.10 7.15
C GLU A 219 8.71 33.76 8.51
N ASN A 220 10.04 33.59 8.54
CA ASN A 220 10.85 33.28 9.73
C ASN A 220 10.78 31.84 10.28
N ASN A 221 10.54 30.80 9.47
CA ASN A 221 10.56 29.39 9.91
C ASN A 221 9.55 29.05 11.03
N GLN A 222 8.50 29.86 11.24
CA GLN A 222 7.49 29.67 12.29
C GLN A 222 6.07 29.33 11.78
N ALA A 223 5.92 28.88 10.54
CA ALA A 223 4.63 28.31 10.15
C ALA A 223 4.49 26.91 10.72
N ALA A 224 3.40 26.66 11.46
CA ALA A 224 2.97 25.32 11.77
C ALA A 224 2.28 24.71 10.56
N LEU A 225 2.61 23.47 10.21
CA LEU A 225 1.79 22.69 9.28
C LEU A 225 0.42 22.47 9.92
N PRO A 226 -0.68 22.49 9.14
CA PRO A 226 -1.98 22.13 9.66
C PRO A 226 -1.90 20.71 10.25
N ALA A 227 -2.51 20.51 11.41
CA ALA A 227 -2.62 19.17 11.98
C ALA A 227 -3.38 18.29 10.99
N PRO A 228 -2.91 17.06 10.69
CA PRO A 228 -3.68 16.15 9.86
C PRO A 228 -4.99 15.86 10.61
N GLY A 229 -6.12 16.29 10.03
CA GLY A 229 -7.45 15.99 10.56
C GLY A 229 -7.74 14.48 10.53
N PRO A 230 -8.83 14.02 11.15
CA PRO A 230 -9.23 12.63 11.06
C PRO A 230 -9.56 12.28 9.60
N ARG A 231 -9.41 11.00 9.24
CA ARG A 231 -9.88 10.49 7.96
C ARG A 231 -11.41 10.54 7.94
N ILE A 232 -11.97 11.28 7.00
CA ILE A 232 -13.41 11.34 6.78
C ILE A 232 -13.80 10.16 5.90
N MET A 233 -14.70 9.31 6.38
CA MET A 233 -15.15 8.11 5.68
C MET A 233 -16.41 8.38 4.87
N PHE A 234 -16.50 7.79 3.67
CA PHE A 234 -17.62 7.92 2.76
C PHE A 234 -18.08 6.54 2.28
N SER A 235 -19.37 6.41 1.99
CA SER A 235 -19.94 5.23 1.32
C SER A 235 -19.44 5.13 -0.14
N PRO A 236 -19.58 3.96 -0.78
CA PRO A 236 -19.18 3.80 -2.19
C PRO A 236 -20.01 4.64 -3.16
N ASP A 237 -21.20 5.08 -2.76
CA ASP A 237 -22.13 5.89 -3.56
C ASP A 237 -21.90 7.40 -3.45
N ALA A 238 -20.82 7.84 -2.80
CA ALA A 238 -20.54 9.27 -2.67
C ALA A 238 -20.20 9.91 -4.03
N ASP A 239 -21.06 10.81 -4.51
CA ASP A 239 -20.98 11.45 -5.84
C ASP A 239 -19.60 12.01 -6.17
N ARG A 240 -18.91 12.61 -5.18
CA ARG A 240 -17.56 13.19 -5.34
C ARG A 240 -16.48 12.19 -5.77
N PHE A 241 -16.74 10.88 -5.66
CA PHE A 241 -15.82 9.82 -6.03
C PHE A 241 -16.38 8.90 -7.12
N ALA A 242 -17.50 9.27 -7.76
CA ALA A 242 -18.16 8.42 -8.76
C ALA A 242 -17.24 8.09 -9.95
N ASP A 243 -16.51 9.08 -10.47
CA ASP A 243 -15.56 8.87 -11.57
C ASP A 243 -14.39 7.98 -11.15
N LEU A 244 -13.81 8.24 -9.96
CA LEU A 244 -12.73 7.41 -9.41
C LEU A 244 -13.18 5.96 -9.18
N ARG A 245 -14.41 5.75 -8.70
CA ARG A 245 -15.00 4.42 -8.58
C ARG A 245 -15.08 3.72 -9.94
N ALA A 246 -15.65 4.41 -10.93
CA ALA A 246 -15.82 3.87 -12.27
C ALA A 246 -14.46 3.52 -12.92
N MET A 247 -13.42 4.33 -12.68
CA MET A 247 -12.06 4.07 -13.12
C MET A 247 -11.47 2.81 -12.48
N LEU A 248 -11.58 2.70 -11.16
CA LEU A 248 -11.09 1.54 -10.40
C LEU A 248 -11.75 0.25 -10.88
N GLU A 249 -13.08 0.20 -10.88
CA GLU A 249 -13.85 -1.01 -11.13
C GLU A 249 -13.77 -1.47 -12.60
N ASN A 250 -13.86 -0.52 -13.55
CA ASN A 250 -13.99 -0.88 -14.97
C ASN A 250 -12.67 -0.89 -15.75
N ARG A 251 -11.61 -0.25 -15.24
CA ARG A 251 -10.34 -0.10 -15.96
C ARG A 251 -9.12 -0.56 -15.15
N TRP A 252 -8.86 0.08 -14.01
CA TRP A 252 -7.58 -0.09 -13.33
C TRP A 252 -7.44 -1.44 -12.64
N ILE A 253 -8.47 -1.96 -11.97
CA ILE A 253 -8.40 -3.29 -11.34
C ILE A 253 -8.24 -4.39 -12.40
N PRO A 254 -9.05 -4.43 -13.48
CA PRO A 254 -8.83 -5.40 -14.56
C PRO A 254 -7.43 -5.32 -15.18
N GLU A 255 -6.87 -4.12 -15.35
CA GLU A 255 -5.52 -3.95 -15.86
C GLU A 255 -4.43 -4.42 -14.87
N LEU A 256 -4.54 -4.06 -13.59
CA LEU A 256 -3.67 -4.53 -12.51
C LEU A 256 -3.62 -6.07 -12.47
N GLN A 257 -4.79 -6.70 -12.56
CA GLN A 257 -4.94 -8.15 -12.57
C GLN A 257 -4.21 -8.81 -13.75
N ARG A 258 -4.35 -8.26 -14.96
CA ARG A 258 -3.61 -8.74 -16.14
C ARG A 258 -2.11 -8.56 -15.98
N LEU A 259 -1.66 -7.39 -15.52
CA LEU A 259 -0.23 -7.07 -15.37
C LEU A 259 0.47 -7.96 -14.33
N LEU A 260 -0.21 -8.24 -13.22
CA LEU A 260 0.37 -8.99 -12.11
C LEU A 260 -0.04 -10.47 -12.06
N ALA A 261 -0.78 -10.94 -13.08
CA ALA A 261 -1.36 -12.27 -13.15
C ALA A 261 -2.09 -12.62 -11.84
N ILE A 262 -3.11 -11.82 -11.52
CA ILE A 262 -3.99 -12.00 -10.36
C ILE A 262 -5.40 -12.25 -10.87
N THR A 263 -6.01 -13.36 -10.49
CA THR A 263 -7.40 -13.69 -10.82
C THR A 263 -8.39 -12.99 -9.87
N ASP A 264 -9.67 -12.92 -10.25
CA ASP A 264 -10.73 -12.35 -9.38
C ASP A 264 -10.81 -13.04 -8.02
N GLU A 265 -10.60 -14.36 -7.98
CA GLU A 265 -10.65 -15.14 -6.75
C GLU A 265 -9.45 -14.87 -5.82
N GLU A 266 -8.33 -14.41 -6.37
CA GLU A 266 -7.09 -14.10 -5.65
C GLU A 266 -7.09 -12.69 -5.06
N LEU A 267 -7.90 -11.76 -5.58
CA LEU A 267 -7.99 -10.41 -5.02
C LEU A 267 -8.34 -10.45 -3.51
N PRO A 268 -7.70 -9.60 -2.68
CA PRO A 268 -8.00 -9.58 -1.25
C PRO A 268 -9.48 -9.30 -0.96
N LEU A 269 -10.01 -9.93 0.09
CA LEU A 269 -11.37 -9.66 0.56
C LEU A 269 -11.52 -8.22 1.09
N LEU A 270 -10.45 -7.65 1.66
CA LEU A 270 -10.41 -6.24 2.02
C LEU A 270 -9.00 -5.70 1.75
N TRP A 271 -8.92 -4.66 0.94
CA TRP A 271 -7.68 -3.95 0.65
C TRP A 271 -7.99 -2.49 0.35
N ASP A 272 -6.97 -1.63 0.34
CA ASP A 272 -7.14 -0.22 -0.01
C ASP A 272 -6.04 0.27 -0.95
N ALA A 273 -6.39 1.28 -1.74
CA ALA A 273 -5.48 2.00 -2.63
C ALA A 273 -5.53 3.49 -2.31
N ASP A 274 -4.38 4.08 -2.02
CA ASP A 274 -4.22 5.48 -1.66
C ASP A 274 -3.81 6.31 -2.86
N PHE A 275 -4.58 7.36 -3.15
CA PHE A 275 -4.36 8.27 -4.27
C PHE A 275 -4.07 9.69 -3.81
N LEU A 276 -3.06 10.28 -4.43
CA LEU A 276 -2.79 11.71 -4.40
C LEU A 276 -3.36 12.37 -5.67
N LEU A 277 -3.27 13.69 -5.74
CA LEU A 277 -3.67 14.46 -6.92
C LEU A 277 -2.44 14.86 -7.74
N ARG A 278 -2.54 14.68 -9.06
CA ARG A 278 -1.51 15.05 -10.04
C ARG A 278 -1.56 16.55 -10.31
N ARG A 279 -0.39 17.15 -10.49
CA ARG A 279 -0.25 18.55 -10.91
C ARG A 279 -0.84 18.75 -12.31
N GLY A 280 -1.66 19.79 -12.48
CA GLY A 280 -2.12 20.24 -13.81
C GLY A 280 -3.05 19.29 -14.54
N ALA A 281 -3.63 18.29 -13.85
CA ALA A 281 -4.65 17.45 -14.44
C ALA A 281 -5.93 18.25 -14.70
N THR A 282 -6.34 18.31 -15.95
CA THR A 282 -7.63 18.86 -16.39
C THR A 282 -8.67 17.77 -16.66
N ASP A 283 -8.23 16.51 -16.68
CA ASP A 283 -9.05 15.32 -16.88
C ASP A 283 -9.09 14.52 -15.57
N ALA A 284 -10.30 14.30 -15.04
CA ALA A 284 -10.54 13.53 -13.82
C ALA A 284 -9.94 12.11 -13.91
N ALA A 285 -9.88 11.51 -15.11
CA ALA A 285 -9.31 10.19 -15.32
C ALA A 285 -7.79 10.11 -15.07
N ARG A 286 -7.08 11.25 -15.10
CA ARG A 286 -5.63 11.35 -14.89
C ARG A 286 -5.24 12.18 -13.68
N GLU A 287 -6.24 12.68 -12.95
CA GLU A 287 -6.03 13.47 -11.76
C GLU A 287 -5.48 12.63 -10.60
N HIS A 288 -5.86 11.37 -10.50
CA HIS A 288 -5.41 10.51 -9.42
C HIS A 288 -4.11 9.80 -9.75
N VAL A 289 -3.23 9.75 -8.76
CA VAL A 289 -1.95 9.04 -8.85
C VAL A 289 -1.76 8.13 -7.65
N LEU A 290 -1.41 6.87 -7.92
CA LEU A 290 -1.27 5.85 -6.90
C LEU A 290 -0.05 6.13 -6.02
N CYS A 291 -0.24 6.12 -4.70
CA CYS A 291 0.81 6.34 -3.71
C CYS A 291 1.17 5.06 -2.94
N GLU A 292 0.16 4.24 -2.62
CA GLU A 292 0.31 3.00 -1.85
C GLU A 292 -0.91 2.09 -2.05
N ILE A 293 -0.70 0.77 -1.91
CA ILE A 293 -1.76 -0.21 -1.75
C ILE A 293 -1.52 -0.97 -0.44
N ASN A 294 -2.56 -1.12 0.38
CA ASN A 294 -2.54 -1.91 1.61
C ASN A 294 -3.44 -3.15 1.44
N ALA A 295 -2.84 -4.34 1.52
CA ALA A 295 -3.55 -5.61 1.29
C ALA A 295 -3.52 -6.59 2.47
N SER A 296 -2.89 -6.21 3.59
CA SER A 296 -2.52 -7.13 4.70
C SER A 296 -3.31 -6.92 5.98
N SER A 297 -3.62 -5.67 6.34
CA SER A 297 -4.26 -5.29 7.60
C SER A 297 -4.97 -3.93 7.47
N VAL A 298 -6.00 -3.88 6.62
CA VAL A 298 -6.74 -2.64 6.39
C VAL A 298 -7.62 -2.32 7.58
N ALA A 299 -7.26 -1.24 8.29
CA ALA A 299 -8.04 -0.62 9.34
C ALA A 299 -7.57 0.84 9.57
N PRO A 300 -8.45 1.76 10.01
CA PRO A 300 -9.91 1.63 10.00
C PRO A 300 -10.48 1.62 8.57
N PHE A 301 -11.69 1.09 8.41
CA PHE A 301 -12.44 1.05 7.14
C PHE A 301 -13.89 1.53 7.37
N PRO A 302 -14.59 2.02 6.33
CA PRO A 302 -15.95 2.55 6.45
C PRO A 302 -16.96 1.46 6.81
N GLU A 303 -18.03 1.82 7.53
CA GLU A 303 -19.12 0.91 7.88
C GLU A 303 -19.76 0.26 6.64
N SER A 304 -19.82 0.98 5.52
CA SER A 304 -20.30 0.48 4.22
C SER A 304 -19.54 -0.76 3.72
N ALA A 305 -18.30 -0.99 4.18
CA ALA A 305 -17.53 -2.18 3.81
C ALA A 305 -17.92 -3.44 4.57
N VAL A 306 -18.64 -3.34 5.69
CA VAL A 306 -18.93 -4.48 6.58
C VAL A 306 -19.78 -5.55 5.92
N LEU A 307 -20.89 -5.17 5.28
CA LEU A 307 -21.80 -6.12 4.64
C LEU A 307 -21.20 -6.74 3.36
N PRO A 308 -20.61 -5.97 2.43
CA PRO A 308 -19.91 -6.53 1.28
C PRO A 308 -18.79 -7.49 1.67
N LEU A 309 -17.96 -7.14 2.65
CA LEU A 309 -16.89 -8.00 3.15
C LEU A 309 -17.43 -9.31 3.72
N ALA A 310 -18.49 -9.24 4.53
CA ALA A 310 -19.11 -10.44 5.09
C ALA A 310 -19.68 -11.34 3.97
N ALA A 311 -20.40 -10.77 3.01
CA ALA A 311 -20.97 -11.51 1.89
C ALA A 311 -19.88 -12.17 1.03
N ALA A 312 -18.82 -11.44 0.69
CA ALA A 312 -17.69 -11.97 -0.07
C ALA A 312 -16.95 -13.08 0.68
N ALA A 313 -16.77 -12.94 2.00
CA ALA A 313 -16.19 -13.98 2.84
C ALA A 313 -17.03 -15.26 2.83
N ILE A 314 -18.35 -15.16 2.99
CA ILE A 314 -19.26 -16.33 2.91
C ILE A 314 -19.20 -16.98 1.53
N GLY A 315 -19.25 -16.17 0.46
CA GLY A 315 -19.16 -16.67 -0.91
C GLY A 315 -17.86 -17.42 -1.19
N ARG A 316 -16.72 -16.86 -0.74
CA ARG A 316 -15.39 -17.47 -0.91
C ARG A 316 -15.24 -18.75 -0.08
N ALA A 317 -15.74 -18.77 1.15
CA ALA A 317 -15.79 -19.95 2.00
C ALA A 317 -16.59 -21.09 1.35
N ALA A 318 -17.80 -20.80 0.87
CA ALA A 318 -18.65 -21.77 0.17
C ALA A 318 -18.01 -22.28 -1.13
N GLY A 319 -17.34 -21.41 -1.89
CA GLY A 319 -16.57 -21.77 -3.07
C GLY A 319 -15.43 -22.75 -2.76
N ALA A 320 -14.64 -22.47 -1.72
CA ALA A 320 -13.55 -23.34 -1.30
C ALA A 320 -14.03 -24.69 -0.76
N ALA A 321 -15.09 -24.71 0.05
CA ALA A 321 -15.68 -25.94 0.55
C ALA A 321 -16.14 -26.87 -0.58
N ARG A 322 -16.80 -26.32 -1.60
CA ARG A 322 -17.18 -27.08 -2.81
C ARG A 322 -15.98 -27.69 -3.53
N ARG A 323 -14.89 -26.92 -3.70
CA ARG A 323 -13.66 -27.41 -4.34
C ARG A 323 -12.97 -28.52 -3.55
N ARG A 324 -12.98 -28.47 -2.21
CA ARG A 324 -12.45 -29.56 -1.37
C ARG A 324 -13.30 -30.82 -1.51
N GLY A 325 -14.63 -30.70 -1.42
CA GLY A 325 -15.55 -31.82 -1.62
C GLY A 325 -15.41 -32.52 -2.98
N THR A 326 -15.13 -31.77 -4.05
CA THR A 326 -14.85 -32.35 -5.37
C THR A 326 -13.49 -33.05 -5.49
N ARG A 327 -12.49 -32.65 -4.68
CA ARG A 327 -11.16 -33.29 -4.67
C ARG A 327 -11.16 -34.60 -3.89
N ASP A 328 -12.01 -34.71 -2.88
CA ASP A 328 -12.11 -35.88 -2.00
C ASP A 328 -13.14 -36.93 -2.49
N ALA A 329 -13.84 -36.66 -3.60
CA ALA A 329 -14.73 -37.65 -4.23
C ALA A 329 -13.91 -38.78 -4.88
N PRO A 330 -14.22 -40.07 -4.61
CA PRO A 330 -13.52 -41.18 -5.26
C PRO A 330 -13.70 -41.10 -6.78
N ARG A 331 -12.60 -41.23 -7.50
CA ARG A 331 -12.57 -41.31 -8.98
C ARG A 331 -13.20 -42.61 -9.47
#